data_AF-K2JGW1-F1
#
_entry.id   AF-K2JGW1-F1
#
_cell.length_a   1.000
_cell.length_b   1.000
_cell.length_c   1.000
_cell.angle_alpha   90.00
_cell.angle_beta   90.00
_cell.angle_gamma   90.00
#
_symmetry.space_group_name_H-M   'P 1'
#
loop_
_entity.id
_entity.type
_entity.pdbx_description
1 polymer ?
#
loop_
_entity_poly.entity_id
_entity_poly.type
_entity_poly.pdbx_seq_one_letter_code
_entity_poly.pdbx_strand_id
1 'polypeptide(L)'
;MTRFDDGATPKADEQLVLAPESTPWHLYPMQGAEYQDYRNAADDLLGPYPERTVETFHDLGLSDDEIAQYFGTSLRRIKRLSEGSKRSDRSPSLRDVAKLVRAKLFDGTI
;
A
#
# COMPACT_ATOMS: atom_id res chain seq x y z
N MET A 1 -55.18 -27.97 37.62
CA MET A 1 -54.23 -27.11 38.34
C MET A 1 -53.16 -28.00 38.95
N THR A 2 -51.94 -27.99 38.42
CA THR A 2 -50.65 -27.84 39.15
C THR A 2 -49.54 -27.79 38.09
N ARG A 3 -48.61 -26.86 38.32
CA ARG A 3 -47.64 -26.22 37.43
C ARG A 3 -46.38 -27.09 37.30
N PHE A 4 -45.87 -27.28 36.08
CA PHE A 4 -44.53 -27.82 35.86
C PHE A 4 -43.54 -26.64 35.86
N ASP A 5 -42.79 -26.51 36.94
CA ASP A 5 -41.56 -25.74 37.00
C ASP A 5 -40.44 -26.78 37.08
N ASP A 6 -39.69 -26.96 35.98
CA ASP A 6 -38.28 -27.34 36.06
C ASP A 6 -37.54 -26.54 35.00
N GLY A 7 -36.86 -25.50 35.49
CA GLY A 7 -36.16 -24.51 34.69
C GLY A 7 -34.89 -25.10 34.10
N ALA A 8 -34.96 -25.52 32.84
CA ALA A 8 -33.78 -25.74 32.03
C ALA A 8 -33.10 -24.39 31.72
N THR A 9 -32.12 -24.01 32.53
CA THR A 9 -31.13 -22.98 32.17
C THR A 9 -30.05 -23.63 31.29
N PRO A 10 -29.88 -23.26 30.01
CA PRO A 10 -28.64 -23.55 29.31
C PRO A 10 -27.57 -22.66 29.94
N LYS A 11 -26.59 -23.26 30.61
CA LYS A 11 -25.44 -22.54 31.12
C LYS A 11 -24.61 -22.05 29.93
N ALA A 12 -24.58 -20.72 29.82
CA ALA A 12 -23.46 -19.87 29.47
C ALA A 12 -22.51 -20.43 28.41
N ASP A 13 -22.67 -19.87 27.21
CA ASP A 13 -21.64 -19.57 26.23
C ASP A 13 -20.22 -19.74 26.80
N GLU A 14 -19.54 -20.79 26.34
CA GLU A 14 -18.09 -20.90 26.46
C GLU A 14 -17.48 -19.72 25.70
N GLN A 15 -17.28 -18.60 26.40
CA GLN A 15 -16.48 -17.48 25.92
C GLN A 15 -15.10 -18.04 25.61
N LEU A 16 -14.84 -18.26 24.32
CA LEU A 16 -13.51 -18.49 23.77
C LEU A 16 -12.68 -17.24 24.10
N VAL A 17 -12.07 -17.23 25.28
CA VAL A 17 -11.07 -16.23 25.67
C VAL A 17 -9.85 -16.49 24.80
N LEU A 18 -9.82 -15.83 23.65
CA LEU A 18 -8.63 -15.79 22.81
C LEU A 18 -7.51 -15.14 23.63
N ALA A 19 -6.36 -15.80 23.69
CA ALA A 19 -5.20 -15.26 24.40
C ALA A 19 -4.77 -13.94 23.75
N PRO A 20 -4.25 -12.95 24.51
CA PRO A 20 -3.83 -11.66 23.96
C PRO A 20 -2.81 -11.79 22.81
N GLU A 21 -1.99 -12.85 22.81
CA GLU A 21 -1.06 -13.16 21.72
C GLU A 21 -1.72 -13.65 20.42
N SER A 22 -3.02 -13.96 20.43
CA SER A 22 -3.78 -14.48 19.27
C SER A 22 -4.36 -13.37 18.38
N THR A 23 -4.19 -12.11 18.76
CA THR A 23 -4.55 -10.94 17.95
C THR A 23 -3.30 -10.46 17.20
N PRO A 24 -3.10 -10.81 15.92
CA PRO A 24 -1.87 -10.50 15.19
C PRO A 24 -1.74 -9.02 14.82
N TRP A 25 -2.73 -8.20 15.19
CA TRP A 25 -2.89 -6.82 14.74
C TRP A 25 -2.84 -5.79 15.87
N HIS A 26 -2.22 -6.11 17.01
CA HIS A 26 -1.76 -5.06 17.94
C HIS A 26 -0.56 -4.32 17.35
N LEU A 27 -0.88 -3.55 16.32
CA LEU A 27 -0.09 -2.50 15.73
C LEU A 27 0.21 -1.48 16.83
N TYR A 28 1.48 -1.37 17.19
CA TYR A 28 1.96 -0.26 18.00
C TYR A 28 1.53 1.07 17.35
N PRO A 29 0.97 2.02 18.12
CA PRO A 29 0.87 3.38 17.62
C PRO A 29 2.28 3.96 17.62
N MET A 30 2.96 3.91 16.47
CA MET A 30 4.16 4.70 16.20
C MET A 30 3.76 6.18 16.20
N GLN A 31 3.79 6.80 17.38
CA GLN A 31 3.80 8.25 17.53
C GLN A 31 5.18 8.74 17.10
N GLY A 32 5.28 9.40 15.95
CA GLY A 32 6.50 10.14 15.60
C GLY A 32 6.90 10.09 14.14
N ALA A 33 6.06 10.62 13.26
CA ALA A 33 6.51 11.35 12.08
C ALA A 33 5.30 12.11 11.54
N GLU A 34 5.23 13.39 11.87
CA GLU A 34 4.68 14.47 11.04
C GLU A 34 4.48 14.12 9.56
N TYR A 35 3.34 13.47 9.25
CA TYR A 35 2.81 13.37 7.89
C TYR A 35 2.09 14.68 7.58
N GLN A 36 2.87 15.71 7.24
CA GLN A 36 2.34 16.85 6.53
C GLN A 36 2.07 16.41 5.09
N ASP A 37 0.79 16.26 4.73
CA ASP A 37 0.12 16.87 3.55
C ASP A 37 -1.18 16.09 3.19
N TYR A 38 -2.13 16.01 4.13
CA TYR A 38 -3.38 15.23 3.99
C TYR A 38 -4.49 15.93 3.20
N ARG A 39 -4.19 16.95 2.38
CA ARG A 39 -5.26 17.76 1.75
C ARG A 39 -5.69 17.30 0.35
N ASN A 40 -4.95 16.35 -0.25
CA ASN A 40 -5.33 15.64 -1.49
C ASN A 40 -5.26 14.11 -1.37
N ALA A 41 -4.89 13.57 -0.20
CA ALA A 41 -4.66 12.13 0.03
C ALA A 41 -5.93 11.34 0.39
N ALA A 42 -7.07 12.00 0.58
CA ALA A 42 -8.29 11.36 1.06
C ALA A 42 -8.93 10.39 0.06
N ASP A 43 -8.64 10.54 -1.25
CA ASP A 43 -9.26 9.74 -2.32
C ASP A 43 -8.31 8.74 -2.99
N ASP A 44 -7.01 8.73 -2.64
CA ASP A 44 -6.07 7.77 -3.23
C ASP A 44 -5.85 6.58 -2.31
N LEU A 45 -6.63 5.52 -2.55
CA LEU A 45 -6.55 4.25 -1.84
C LEU A 45 -5.17 3.57 -1.95
N LEU A 46 -4.36 3.98 -2.93
CA LEU A 46 -2.98 3.51 -3.14
C LEU A 46 -1.95 4.24 -2.26
N GLY A 47 -2.38 5.26 -1.51
CA GLY A 47 -1.53 6.03 -0.62
C GLY A 47 -0.69 7.10 -1.33
N PRO A 48 0.26 7.74 -0.61
CA PRO A 48 1.05 8.87 -1.13
C PRO A 48 2.06 8.47 -2.22
N TYR A 49 2.38 7.18 -2.35
CA TYR A 49 3.34 6.66 -3.33
C TYR A 49 2.71 5.53 -4.15
N PRO A 50 1.72 5.84 -5.01
CA PRO A 50 0.90 4.83 -5.66
C PRO A 50 1.70 3.91 -6.60
N GLU A 51 2.76 4.40 -7.25
CA GLU A 51 3.65 3.60 -8.09
C GLU A 51 4.37 2.53 -7.29
N ARG A 52 4.91 2.90 -6.13
CA ARG A 52 5.64 2.00 -5.23
C ARG A 52 4.71 0.96 -4.61
N THR A 53 3.49 1.38 -4.27
CA THR A 53 2.45 0.46 -3.83
C THR A 53 2.20 -0.59 -4.90
N VAL A 54 1.90 -0.19 -6.13
CA VAL A 54 1.63 -1.14 -7.24
C VAL A 54 2.82 -2.07 -7.51
N GLU A 55 4.05 -1.55 -7.50
CA GLU A 55 5.28 -2.35 -7.65
C GLU A 55 5.40 -3.41 -6.56
N THR A 56 5.13 -3.04 -5.30
CA THR A 56 5.17 -3.99 -4.18
C THR A 56 4.17 -5.14 -4.38
N PHE A 57 2.97 -4.88 -4.88
CA PHE A 57 2.00 -5.95 -5.17
C PHE A 57 2.41 -6.80 -6.37
N HIS A 58 3.07 -6.23 -7.38
CA HIS A 58 3.69 -7.01 -8.46
C HIS A 58 4.78 -7.94 -7.93
N ASP A 59 5.62 -7.48 -7.02
CA ASP A 59 6.67 -8.30 -6.39
C ASP A 59 6.08 -9.45 -5.56
N LEU A 60 4.87 -9.26 -5.02
CA LEU A 60 4.09 -10.31 -4.35
C LEU A 60 3.38 -11.27 -5.33
N GLY A 61 3.52 -11.04 -6.64
CA GLY A 61 2.97 -11.88 -7.70
C GLY A 61 1.51 -11.58 -8.07
N LEU A 62 0.95 -10.45 -7.63
CA LEU A 62 -0.40 -10.05 -8.03
C LEU A 62 -0.41 -9.45 -9.43
N SER A 63 -1.44 -9.80 -10.19
CA SER A 63 -1.74 -9.20 -11.48
C SER A 63 -2.36 -7.80 -11.34
N ASP A 64 -2.29 -7.00 -12.41
CA ASP A 64 -2.91 -5.66 -12.44
C ASP A 64 -4.42 -5.69 -12.13
N ASP A 65 -5.11 -6.76 -12.53
CA ASP A 65 -6.54 -6.96 -12.31
C ASP A 65 -6.85 -7.21 -10.83
N GLU A 66 -6.05 -8.04 -10.17
CA GLU A 66 -6.18 -8.32 -8.73
C GLU A 66 -5.87 -7.07 -7.89
N ILE A 67 -4.86 -6.30 -8.28
CA ILE A 67 -4.51 -5.03 -7.62
C ILE A 67 -5.66 -4.02 -7.80
N ALA A 68 -6.20 -3.90 -9.01
CA ALA A 68 -7.34 -3.01 -9.27
C ALA A 68 -8.56 -3.37 -8.44
N GLN A 69 -8.87 -4.67 -8.34
CA GLN A 69 -9.98 -5.17 -7.52
C GLN A 69 -9.74 -4.91 -6.03
N TYR A 70 -8.54 -5.19 -5.52
CA TYR A 70 -8.19 -5.01 -4.10
C TYR A 70 -8.31 -3.55 -3.65
N PHE A 71 -7.83 -2.62 -4.48
CA PHE A 71 -7.90 -1.19 -4.20
C PHE A 71 -9.18 -0.52 -4.69
N GLY A 72 -10.15 -1.27 -5.23
CA GLY A 72 -11.39 -0.70 -5.78
C GLY A 72 -11.15 0.39 -6.83
N THR A 73 -10.08 0.27 -7.62
CA THR A 73 -9.64 1.30 -8.57
C THR A 73 -9.67 0.79 -10.01
N SER A 74 -9.55 1.68 -10.99
CA SER A 74 -9.57 1.28 -12.39
C SER A 74 -8.28 0.56 -12.80
N LEU A 75 -8.40 -0.54 -13.56
CA LEU A 75 -7.27 -1.24 -14.17
C LEU A 75 -6.36 -0.30 -14.98
N ARG A 76 -6.95 0.68 -15.66
CA ARG A 76 -6.22 1.71 -16.43
C ARG A 76 -5.31 2.57 -15.54
N ARG A 77 -5.68 2.81 -14.29
CA ARG A 77 -4.84 3.51 -13.31
C ARG A 77 -3.65 2.64 -12.93
N ILE A 78 -3.88 1.37 -12.57
CA ILE A 78 -2.82 0.42 -12.21
C ILE A 78 -1.81 0.24 -13.34
N LYS A 79 -2.27 0.02 -14.58
CA LYS A 79 -1.39 -0.10 -15.76
C LYS A 79 -0.51 1.12 -15.98
N ARG A 80 -1.07 2.31 -15.81
CA ARG A 80 -0.33 3.58 -15.96
C ARG A 80 0.72 3.77 -14.86
N LEU A 81 0.43 3.35 -13.64
CA LEU A 81 1.38 3.39 -12.52
C LEU A 81 2.51 2.37 -12.72
N SER A 82 2.19 1.16 -13.16
CA SER A 82 3.16 0.11 -13.52
C SER A 82 4.08 0.54 -14.67
N GLU A 83 3.54 1.21 -15.70
CA GLU A 83 4.33 1.73 -16.81
C GLU A 83 5.14 2.98 -16.41
N GLY A 84 4.62 3.81 -15.51
CA GLY A 84 5.31 4.98 -14.95
C GLY A 84 6.55 4.59 -14.14
N SER A 85 6.48 3.53 -13.34
CA SER A 85 7.64 2.99 -12.60
C SER A 85 8.81 2.65 -13.54
N LYS A 86 8.53 1.96 -14.66
CA LYS A 86 9.55 1.62 -15.68
C LYS A 86 10.24 2.83 -16.31
N ARG A 87 9.58 4.00 -16.32
CA ARG A 87 10.13 5.25 -16.87
C ARG A 87 10.91 6.05 -15.84
N SER A 88 10.61 5.88 -14.55
CA SER A 88 11.27 6.59 -13.45
C SER A 88 12.68 6.07 -13.15
N ASP A 89 12.99 4.82 -13.51
CA ASP A 89 14.36 4.28 -13.48
C ASP A 89 15.27 4.87 -14.58
N ARG A 90 14.72 5.75 -15.43
CA ARG A 90 15.51 6.56 -16.36
C ARG A 90 16.01 7.83 -15.70
N SER A 91 16.60 7.69 -14.52
CA SER A 91 17.56 8.69 -14.04
C SER A 91 18.66 8.78 -15.12
N PRO A 92 19.04 9.97 -15.61
CA PRO A 92 20.14 10.06 -16.54
C PRO A 92 21.34 9.40 -15.88
N SER A 93 21.84 8.34 -16.52
CA SER A 93 23.03 7.66 -16.03
C SER A 93 24.09 8.71 -15.74
N LEU A 94 24.88 8.55 -14.68
CA LEU A 94 26.03 9.43 -14.44
C LEU A 94 26.91 9.56 -15.70
N ARG A 95 26.92 8.54 -16.55
CA ARG A 95 27.54 8.54 -17.88
C ARG A 95 26.91 9.55 -18.85
N ASP A 96 25.59 9.66 -18.88
CA ASP A 96 24.88 10.62 -19.74
C ASP A 96 25.02 12.05 -19.22
N VAL A 97 25.03 12.23 -17.89
CA VAL A 97 25.37 13.52 -17.27
C VAL A 97 26.80 13.91 -17.59
N ALA A 98 27.77 13.00 -17.48
CA ALA A 98 29.17 13.25 -17.80
C ALA A 98 29.37 13.60 -19.29
N LYS A 99 28.66 12.92 -20.20
CA LYS A 99 28.66 13.26 -21.64
C LYS A 99 28.10 14.66 -21.89
N LEU A 100 27.00 15.02 -21.23
CA LEU A 100 26.39 16.34 -21.36
C LEU A 100 27.33 17.44 -20.84
N VAL A 101 27.96 17.24 -19.69
CA VAL A 101 28.95 18.18 -19.12
C VAL A 101 30.14 18.32 -20.06
N ARG A 102 30.66 17.22 -20.60
CA ARG A 102 31.75 17.25 -21.58
C ARG A 102 31.35 18.02 -22.84
N ALA A 103 30.18 17.75 -23.41
CA ALA A 103 29.68 18.52 -24.54
C ALA A 103 29.59 20.01 -24.18
N LYS A 104 28.99 20.39 -23.05
CA LYS A 104 28.91 21.81 -22.65
C LYS A 104 30.26 22.50 -22.44
N LEU A 105 31.27 21.78 -21.96
CA LEU A 105 32.61 22.33 -21.74
C LEU A 105 33.45 22.44 -23.01
N PHE A 106 33.20 21.58 -24.00
CA PHE A 106 34.06 21.42 -25.17
C PHE A 106 33.37 21.69 -26.52
N ASP A 107 32.05 21.91 -26.54
CA ASP A 107 31.25 22.30 -27.72
C ASP A 107 31.12 23.83 -27.84
N GLY A 108 31.95 24.57 -27.09
CA GLY A 108 32.19 25.99 -27.29
C GLY A 108 33.10 26.20 -28.50
N THR A 109 32.48 26.65 -29.59
CA THR A 109 33.03 27.10 -30.87
C THR A 109 34.41 27.75 -30.78
N ILE A 110 35.35 27.28 -31.62
CA ILE A 110 36.34 28.14 -32.30
C ILE A 110 35.81 28.36 -33.71
#